data_AF-A0A6F8ZF08-F1
#
_entry.id   AF-A0A6F8ZF08-F1
#
_cell.length_a   1.000
_cell.length_b   1.000
_cell.length_c   1.000
_cell.angle_alpha   90.00
_cell.angle_beta   90.00
_cell.angle_gamma   90.00
#
_symmetry.space_group_name_H-M   'P 1'
#
loop_
_entity.id
_entity.type
_entity.pdbx_description
1 polymer ?
#
loop_
_entity_poly.entity_id
_entity_poly.type
_entity_poly.pdbx_seq_one_letter_code
_entity_poly.pdbx_strand_id
1 'polypeptide(L)' 'MLSTTEGGDKIVKYAKLFRILDALVVSKTDLLPFTDFDVQAAAEDFARLCPSGEVFPVSARKGEGIDAVVKWISAPALV' A
#
# COMPACT_ATOMS: atom_id res chain seq x y z
N MET A 1 0.88 4.53 -4.33
CA MET A 1 -0.24 4.50 -3.37
C MET A 1 -1.48 3.98 -4.08
N LEU A 2 -2.34 3.23 -3.39
CA LEU A 2 -3.61 2.70 -3.87
C LEU A 2 -4.69 2.98 -2.82
N SER A 3 -5.85 3.52 -3.21
CA SER A 3 -7.00 3.70 -2.30
C SER A 3 -7.87 2.44 -2.26
N THR A 4 -8.42 2.10 -1.09
CA THR A 4 -9.39 0.99 -0.94
C THR A 4 -10.58 1.10 -1.89
N THR A 5 -11.03 2.33 -2.16
CA THR A 5 -12.12 2.62 -3.11
C THR A 5 -11.79 2.40 -4.59
N GLU A 6 -10.51 2.22 -4.96
CA GLU A 6 -10.11 1.99 -6.36
C GLU A 6 -10.14 0.51 -6.77
N GLY A 7 -10.15 -0.40 -5.79
CA GLY A 7 -10.07 -1.85 -5.99
C GLY A 7 -8.63 -2.39 -6.03
N GLY A 8 -8.42 -3.60 -5.52
CA GLY A 8 -7.11 -4.28 -5.50
C GLY A 8 -6.62 -4.72 -6.89
N ASP A 9 -7.53 -4.87 -7.86
CA ASP A 9 -7.27 -5.26 -9.26
C ASP A 9 -6.23 -4.38 -9.96
N LYS A 10 -6.07 -3.14 -9.47
CA LYS A 10 -5.13 -2.14 -9.99
C LYS A 10 -3.68 -2.60 -9.94
N ILE A 11 -3.30 -3.42 -8.95
CA ILE A 11 -1.92 -3.91 -8.81
C ILE A 11 -1.54 -4.78 -10.01
N VAL A 12 -2.40 -5.73 -10.37
CA VAL A 12 -2.22 -6.61 -11.53
C VAL A 12 -2.39 -5.83 -12.83
N LYS A 13 -3.43 -4.98 -12.92
CA LYS A 13 -3.74 -4.21 -14.13
C LYS A 13 -2.64 -3.22 -14.51
N TYR A 14 -1.97 -2.63 -13.53
CA TYR A 14 -0.89 -1.66 -13.72
C TYR A 14 0.46 -2.21 -13.24
N ALA A 15 0.72 -3.51 -13.41
CA ALA A 15 1.89 -4.20 -12.85
C ALA A 15 3.25 -3.53 -13.15
N LYS A 16 3.40 -2.85 -14.30
CA LYS A 16 4.63 -2.10 -14.64
C LYS A 16 4.89 -0.96 -13.66
N LEU A 17 3.85 -0.26 -13.23
CA LEU A 17 3.94 0.82 -12.25
C LEU A 17 4.32 0.27 -10.86
N PHE A 18 3.72 -0.85 -10.45
CA PHE A 18 3.96 -1.41 -9.12
C PHE A 18 5.33 -2.08 -8.98
N ARG A 19 5.92 -2.58 -10.08
CA ARG A 19 7.27 -3.19 -10.08
C ARG A 19 8.41 -2.23 -9.73
N ILE A 20 8.21 -0.92 -9.87
CA ILE A 20 9.24 0.09 -9.63
C ILE A 20 9.08 0.80 -8.27
N LEU A 21 8.15 0.35 -7.44
CA LEU A 21 7.89 0.95 -6.13
C LEU A 21 8.72 0.24 -5.06
N ASP A 22 9.32 1.02 -4.15
CA ASP A 22 9.95 0.50 -2.93
C ASP A 22 8.94 0.27 -1.80
N ALA A 23 7.78 0.92 -1.88
CA ALA A 23 6.70 0.79 -0.91
C ALA A 23 5.32 1.08 -1.53
N LEU A 24 4.30 0.40 -0.99
CA LEU A 24 2.90 0.59 -1.31
C LEU A 24 2.12 1.08 -0.08
N VAL A 25 1.65 2.32 -0.14
CA VAL A 25 0.62 2.81 0.79
C VAL A 25 -0.77 2.38 0.30
N VAL A 26 -1.50 1.65 1.13
CA VAL A 26 -2.92 1.32 0.95
C VAL A 26 -3.73 2.30 1.78
N SER A 27 -4.34 3.28 1.13
CA SER A 27 -5.00 4.42 1.77
C SER A 27 -6.51 4.23 1.97
N LYS A 28 -7.07 4.97 2.94
CA LYS A 28 -8.49 4.96 3.31
C LYS A 28 -8.96 3.62 3.89
N THR A 29 -8.14 3.02 4.76
CA THR A 29 -8.50 1.77 5.45
C THR A 29 -9.72 1.92 6.36
N ASP A 30 -10.08 3.15 6.76
CA ASP A 30 -11.33 3.43 7.47
C ASP A 30 -12.59 3.13 6.65
N LEU A 31 -12.46 2.95 5.33
CA LEU A 31 -13.55 2.61 4.43
C LEU A 31 -13.68 1.11 4.13
N LEU A 32 -12.80 0.25 4.66
CA LEU A 32 -12.85 -1.20 4.44
C LEU A 32 -14.23 -1.83 4.71
N PRO A 33 -15.00 -1.43 5.75
CA PRO A 33 -16.35 -1.97 5.96
C PRO A 33 -17.36 -1.68 4.84
N PHE A 34 -17.02 -0.80 3.90
CA PHE A 34 -17.88 -0.35 2.80
C PHE A 34 -17.32 -0.71 1.41
N THR A 35 -16.25 -1.49 1.35
CA THR A 35 -15.59 -1.88 0.10
C THR A 35 -15.22 -3.36 0.12
N ASP A 36 -15.21 -4.01 -1.03
CA ASP A 36 -14.70 -5.39 -1.16
C ASP A 36 -13.15 -5.46 -1.23
N PHE A 37 -12.46 -4.41 -0.79
CA PHE A 37 -11.01 -4.33 -0.87
C PHE A 37 -10.37 -5.24 0.19
N ASP A 38 -9.57 -6.21 -0.26
CA ASP A 38 -8.77 -7.06 0.62
C ASP A 38 -7.32 -6.58 0.68
N VAL A 39 -6.91 -6.10 1.85
CA VAL A 39 -5.55 -5.59 2.09
C VAL A 39 -4.51 -6.71 2.03
N GLN A 40 -4.84 -7.93 2.47
CA GLN A 40 -3.91 -9.06 2.42
C GLN A 40 -3.71 -9.50 0.97
N ALA A 41 -4.79 -9.66 0.20
CA ALA A 41 -4.68 -9.99 -1.22
C ALA A 41 -3.87 -8.93 -2.00
N ALA A 42 -4.10 -7.64 -1.71
CA ALA A 42 -3.33 -6.56 -2.32
C ALA A 42 -1.83 -6.62 -1.94
N ALA A 43 -1.51 -6.95 -0.68
CA ALA A 43 -0.13 -7.11 -0.24
C ALA A 43 0.56 -8.31 -0.92
N GLU A 44 -0.14 -9.44 -1.08
CA GLU A 44 0.38 -10.61 -1.80
C GLU A 44 0.60 -10.31 -3.29
N ASP A 45 -0.34 -9.63 -3.94
CA ASP A 45 -0.21 -9.18 -5.33
C ASP A 45 1.01 -8.28 -5.50
N PHE A 46 1.21 -7.34 -4.57
CA PHE A 46 2.34 -6.43 -4.59
C PHE A 46 3.66 -7.16 -4.36
N ALA A 47 3.74 -8.06 -3.37
CA ALA A 47 4.94 -8.84 -3.08
C ALA A 47 5.39 -9.71 -4.26
N ARG A 48 4.46 -10.19 -5.09
CA ARG A 48 4.80 -10.89 -6.35
C ARG A 48 5.44 -9.99 -7.40
N LEU A 49 5.23 -8.69 -7.33
CA LEU A 49 5.81 -7.69 -8.25
C LEU A 49 7.07 -7.04 -7.68
N CYS A 50 7.08 -6.76 -6.39
CA CYS A 50 8.19 -6.17 -5.65
C CYS A 50 8.39 -6.93 -4.32
N PRO A 51 9.22 -8.00 -4.31
CA PRO A 51 9.40 -8.84 -3.12
C PRO A 51 10.04 -8.15 -1.92
N SER A 52 10.81 -7.08 -2.17
CA SER A 52 11.42 -6.25 -1.11
C SER A 52 10.54 -5.05 -0.73
N GLY A 53 9.38 -4.90 -1.36
CA GLY A 53 8.52 -3.75 -1.17
C GLY A 53 7.74 -3.81 0.15
N GLU A 54 7.70 -2.69 0.86
CA GLU A 54 6.93 -2.57 2.10
C GLU A 54 5.47 -2.18 1.82
N VAL A 55 4.52 -2.68 2.62
CA VAL A 55 3.10 -2.33 2.49
C VAL A 55 2.61 -1.62 3.75
N PHE A 56 1.99 -0.45 3.57
CA PHE A 56 1.49 0.39 4.66
C PHE A 56 -0.02 0.59 4.56
N PRO A 57 -0.83 -0.10 5.38
CA PRO A 57 -2.26 0.19 5.53
C PRO A 57 -2.44 1.49 6.32
N VAL A 58 -3.16 2.47 5.75
CA VAL A 58 -3.26 3.82 6.29
C VAL A 58 -4.68 4.37 6.25
N SER A 59 -5.10 5.01 7.35
CA SER A 59 -6.22 5.95 7.37
C SER A 59 -5.73 7.34 7.76
N ALA A 60 -5.60 8.23 6.78
CA ALA A 60 -5.25 9.64 7.04
C ALA A 60 -6.32 10.34 7.90
N ARG A 61 -7.59 9.92 7.78
CA ARG A 61 -8.69 10.47 8.57
C ARG A 61 -8.57 10.14 10.05
N LYS A 62 -8.10 8.93 10.37
CA LYS A 62 -7.92 8.46 11.76
C LYS A 62 -6.49 8.63 12.28
N GLY A 63 -5.53 8.97 11.41
CA GLY A 63 -4.11 9.00 11.71
C GLY A 63 -3.44 7.62 11.78
N GLU A 64 -4.18 6.53 11.57
CA GLU A 64 -3.69 5.16 11.67
C GLU A 64 -2.66 4.86 10.57
N GLY A 65 -1.52 4.28 10.95
CA GLY A 65 -0.46 3.85 10.03
C GLY A 65 0.44 4.97 9.49
N ILE A 66 0.11 6.24 9.74
CA ILE A 66 0.88 7.40 9.25
C ILE A 66 2.31 7.40 9.82
N ASP A 67 2.46 7.15 11.13
CA ASP A 67 3.78 7.14 11.77
C ASP A 67 4.72 6.09 11.18
N ALA A 68 4.19 4.94 10.76
CA ALA A 68 4.98 3.89 10.11
C ALA A 68 5.51 4.35 8.75
N VAL A 69 4.67 5.02 7.96
CA VAL A 69 5.07 5.62 6.68
C VAL A 69 6.12 6.71 6.90
N VAL A 70 5.89 7.62 7.85
CA VAL A 70 6.83 8.70 8.18
C VAL A 70 8.17 8.12 8.61
N LYS A 71 8.18 7.10 9.46
CA LYS A 71 9.39 6.40 9.89
C LYS A 71 10.15 5.77 8.72
N TRP A 72 9.43 5.14 7.79
CA TRP A 72 10.03 4.51 6.61
C TRP A 72 10.67 5.55 5.69
N ILE A 73 9.98 6.66 5.39
CA ILE A 73 10.51 7.73 4.53
C ILE A 73 11.68 8.47 5.20
N SER A 74 11.63 8.62 6.53
CA SER A 74 12.67 9.32 7.30
C SER A 74 13.88 8.44 7.59
N ALA A 75 13.82 7.14 7.26
CA ALA A 75 14.97 6.27 7.41
C ALA A 75 16.07 6.72 6.43
N PRO A 76 17.35 6.78 6.88
CA PRO A 76 18.44 7.08 5.97
C PRO A 76 18.45 6.06 4.83
N ALA A 77 18.52 6.54 3.60
CA ALA A 77 18.67 5.67 2.44
C ALA A 77 19.92 4.79 2.66
N LEU A 78 19.79 3.48 2.47
CA LEU A 78 20.93 2.59 2.43
C LEU A 78 21.79 3.02 1.24
N VAL A 79 22.92 3.67 1.55
CA VAL A 79 23.96 4.08 0.59
C VAL A 79 24.82 2.89 0.23
#